data_AF-A0A7J7K0F4-F1
#
_entry.id   AF-A0A7J7K0F4-F1
#
_cell.length_a   1.000
_cell.length_b   1.000
_cell.length_c   1.000
_cell.angle_alpha   90.00
_cell.angle_beta   90.00
_cell.angle_gamma   90.00
#
_symmetry.space_group_name_H-M   'P 1'
#
loop_
_entity.id
_entity.type
_entity.pdbx_description
1 polymer ?
#
loop_
_entity_poly.entity_id
_entity_poly.type
_entity_poly.pdbx_seq_one_letter_code
_entity_poly.pdbx_strand_id
1 'polypeptide(L)'
;MSERELPYILNLANSIMGVSLLAMPFCFMRCGILLGTLLLLLSTYLTTVTCGLLVKAGITSKRRSYEFLAYDLFGATGKLAVEVGITGVQLGTCIAFHVIIGDLGPSLISKWSGLENTQTLRVVIMTCSAFFVSLPLSLMRNLESITKLSALSICFYIIVVLNVFAAAWQNLVNGSWTQKRLISGTPTTSFSVYQYLPWLLVVRHKCLYCMMLFRSHLYPY
;
A
#
# COMPACT_ATOMS: atom_id res chain seq x y z
N MET A 1 -3.34 -2.18 -25.54
CA MET A 1 -2.83 -1.33 -24.44
C MET A 1 -1.69 -0.52 -25.03
N SER A 2 -1.83 0.81 -25.13
CA SER A 2 -0.81 1.66 -25.79
C SER A 2 0.47 1.65 -24.95
N GLU A 3 1.64 1.49 -25.58
CA GLU A 3 2.96 1.52 -24.90
C GLU A 3 3.18 2.80 -24.08
N ARG A 4 2.43 3.88 -24.37
CA ARG A 4 2.51 5.15 -23.64
C ARG A 4 1.87 5.12 -22.25
N GLU A 5 0.98 4.17 -21.96
CA GLU A 5 0.24 4.11 -20.69
C GLU A 5 0.92 3.25 -19.62
N LEU A 6 1.79 2.34 -20.06
CA LEU A 6 2.54 1.44 -19.19
C LEU A 6 3.28 2.14 -18.04
N PRO A 7 4.01 3.27 -18.24
CA PRO A 7 4.71 3.96 -17.15
C PRO A 7 3.78 4.38 -16.01
N TYR A 8 2.59 4.86 -16.35
CA TYR A 8 1.61 5.33 -15.39
C TYR A 8 0.94 4.17 -14.65
N ILE A 9 0.64 3.07 -15.35
CA ILE A 9 0.10 1.85 -14.74
C ILE A 9 1.10 1.24 -13.76
N LEU A 10 2.39 1.17 -14.11
CA LEU A 10 3.44 0.64 -13.23
C LEU A 10 3.61 1.51 -11.97
N ASN A 11 3.59 2.83 -12.13
CA ASN A 11 3.66 3.74 -10.99
C ASN A 11 2.44 3.62 -10.08
N LEU A 12 1.24 3.51 -10.66
CA LEU A 12 0.00 3.26 -9.93
C LEU A 12 0.01 1.91 -9.21
N ALA A 13 0.48 0.85 -9.85
CA ALA A 13 0.57 -0.47 -9.25
C ALA A 13 1.56 -0.48 -8.07
N ASN A 14 2.73 0.17 -8.23
CA ASN A 14 3.74 0.25 -7.18
C ASN A 14 3.24 1.05 -5.97
N SER A 15 2.48 2.14 -6.18
CA SER A 15 1.91 2.92 -5.09
C SER A 15 0.83 2.18 -4.29
N ILE A 16 0.07 1.29 -4.93
CA ILE A 16 -0.95 0.46 -4.28
C ILE A 16 -0.32 -0.70 -3.50
N MET A 17 0.65 -1.42 -4.09
CA MET A 17 1.24 -2.62 -3.48
C MET A 17 2.05 -2.29 -2.23
N GLY A 18 3.02 -1.38 -2.35
CA GLY A 18 3.83 -0.82 -1.26
C GLY A 18 4.04 -1.71 -0.02
N VAL A 19 3.88 -1.11 1.15
CA VAL A 19 4.02 -1.75 2.47
C VAL A 19 2.95 -2.81 2.73
N SER A 20 1.82 -2.70 2.04
CA SER A 20 0.64 -3.52 2.25
C SER A 20 0.93 -5.00 1.97
N LEU A 21 1.77 -5.30 0.97
CA LEU A 21 2.16 -6.67 0.62
C LEU A 21 2.82 -7.42 1.81
N LEU A 22 3.64 -6.73 2.60
CA LEU A 22 4.34 -7.32 3.75
C LEU A 22 3.40 -7.55 4.94
N ALA A 23 2.33 -6.75 5.06
CA ALA A 23 1.34 -6.87 6.12
C ALA A 23 0.24 -7.90 5.81
N MET A 24 0.00 -8.23 4.53
CA MET A 24 -0.97 -9.25 4.10
C MET A 24 -0.86 -10.60 4.83
N PRO A 25 0.31 -11.25 4.92
CA PRO A 25 0.42 -12.53 5.62
C PRO A 25 0.04 -12.41 7.10
N PHE A 26 0.37 -11.29 7.75
CA PHE A 26 -0.02 -11.05 9.14
C PHE A 26 -1.54 -10.90 9.31
N CYS A 27 -2.23 -10.24 8.37
CA CYS A 27 -3.69 -10.18 8.35
C CYS A 27 -4.32 -11.58 8.27
N PHE A 28 -3.83 -12.45 7.37
CA PHE A 28 -4.35 -13.82 7.25
C PHE A 28 -4.04 -14.68 8.47
N MET A 29 -2.89 -14.49 9.11
CA MET A 29 -2.52 -15.16 10.36
C MET A 29 -3.47 -14.82 11.51
N ARG A 30 -4.02 -13.61 11.54
CA ARG A 30 -4.86 -13.12 12.65
C ARG A 30 -6.37 -13.27 12.39
N CYS A 31 -6.82 -12.97 11.18
CA CYS A 31 -8.24 -13.07 10.79
C CYS A 31 -8.65 -14.49 10.37
N GLY A 32 -7.69 -15.35 10.03
CA GLY A 32 -7.96 -16.62 9.36
C GLY A 32 -8.18 -16.45 7.86
N ILE A 33 -8.13 -17.57 7.14
CA ILE A 33 -8.20 -17.57 5.67
C ILE A 33 -9.59 -17.14 5.17
N LEU A 34 -10.67 -17.67 5.75
CA LEU A 34 -12.04 -17.41 5.30
C LEU A 34 -12.45 -15.94 5.50
N LEU A 35 -12.22 -15.39 6.69
CA LEU A 35 -12.56 -14.00 6.98
C LEU A 35 -11.63 -13.03 6.23
N GLY A 36 -10.34 -13.37 6.10
CA GLY A 36 -9.38 -12.59 5.34
C GLY A 36 -9.75 -12.48 3.85
N THR A 37 -10.15 -13.59 3.21
CA THR A 37 -10.60 -13.56 1.81
C THR A 37 -11.91 -12.78 1.65
N LEU A 38 -12.87 -12.95 2.56
CA LEU A 38 -14.13 -12.20 2.54
C LEU A 38 -13.89 -10.68 2.67
N LEU A 39 -13.01 -10.26 3.59
CA LEU A 39 -12.63 -8.86 3.78
C LEU A 39 -11.95 -8.29 2.53
N LEU A 40 -11.08 -9.05 1.87
CA LEU A 40 -10.43 -8.62 0.63
C LEU A 40 -11.43 -8.49 -0.53
N LEU A 41 -12.37 -9.42 -0.67
CA LEU A 41 -13.42 -9.35 -1.67
C LEU A 41 -14.34 -8.14 -1.44
N LEU A 42 -14.75 -7.92 -0.19
CA LEU A 42 -15.55 -6.74 0.19
C LEU A 42 -14.77 -5.44 -0.08
N SER A 43 -13.48 -5.39 0.29
CA SER A 43 -12.61 -4.25 0.00
C SER A 43 -12.52 -3.95 -1.51
N THR A 44 -12.35 -4.99 -2.32
CA THR A 44 -12.26 -4.88 -3.78
C THR A 44 -13.58 -4.35 -4.36
N TYR A 45 -14.72 -4.89 -3.90
CA TYR A 45 -16.04 -4.43 -4.30
C TYR A 45 -16.26 -2.95 -3.94
N LEU A 46 -16.03 -2.59 -2.67
CA LEU A 46 -16.16 -1.20 -2.20
C LEU A 46 -15.23 -0.24 -2.96
N THR A 47 -14.01 -0.66 -3.25
CA THR A 47 -13.04 0.14 -4.02
C THR A 47 -13.55 0.37 -5.44
N THR A 48 -14.05 -0.68 -6.11
CA THR A 48 -14.59 -0.60 -7.47
C THR A 48 -15.77 0.35 -7.54
N VAL A 49 -16.72 0.23 -6.61
CA VAL A 49 -17.89 1.11 -6.53
C VAL A 49 -17.47 2.56 -6.27
N THR A 50 -16.58 2.78 -5.30
CA THR A 50 -16.13 4.14 -4.95
C THR A 50 -15.37 4.80 -6.11
N CYS A 51 -14.48 4.06 -6.78
CA CYS A 51 -13.78 4.55 -7.96
C CYS A 51 -14.75 4.90 -9.09
N GLY A 52 -15.77 4.06 -9.33
CA GLY A 52 -16.80 4.33 -10.34
C GLY A 52 -17.61 5.60 -10.03
N LEU A 53 -18.03 5.78 -8.78
CA LEU A 53 -18.74 6.99 -8.34
C LEU A 53 -17.86 8.25 -8.47
N LEU A 54 -16.60 8.14 -8.10
CA LEU A 54 -15.65 9.24 -8.11
C LEU A 54 -15.31 9.68 -9.54
N VAL A 55 -15.16 8.73 -10.45
CA VAL A 55 -15.00 9.03 -11.88
C VAL A 55 -16.25 9.74 -12.40
N LYS A 56 -17.46 9.25 -12.10
CA LYS A 56 -18.70 9.93 -12.51
C LYS A 56 -18.79 11.36 -11.95
N ALA A 57 -18.55 11.53 -10.65
CA ALA A 57 -18.57 12.84 -10.00
C ALA A 57 -17.56 13.82 -10.60
N GLY A 58 -16.33 13.37 -10.87
CA GLY A 58 -15.31 14.21 -11.52
C GLY A 58 -15.66 14.59 -12.97
N ILE A 59 -16.45 13.76 -13.70
CA ILE A 59 -16.94 14.12 -15.04
C ILE A 59 -17.99 15.24 -14.90
N THR A 60 -18.96 15.06 -14.00
CA THR A 60 -20.06 16.02 -13.80
C THR A 60 -19.57 17.38 -13.31
N SER A 61 -18.64 17.41 -12.35
CA SER A 61 -18.12 18.66 -11.78
C SER A 61 -17.02 19.32 -12.61
N LYS A 62 -16.52 18.67 -13.68
CA LYS A 62 -15.37 19.15 -14.50
C LYS A 62 -14.12 19.51 -13.68
N ARG A 63 -13.94 18.90 -12.50
CA ARG A 63 -12.78 19.11 -11.61
C ARG A 63 -11.86 17.89 -11.64
N ARG A 64 -10.55 18.16 -11.56
CA ARG A 64 -9.49 17.13 -11.67
C ARG A 64 -8.99 16.59 -10.32
N SER A 65 -9.15 17.36 -9.23
CA SER A 65 -8.67 16.96 -7.90
C SER A 65 -9.81 16.73 -6.93
N TYR A 66 -9.62 15.77 -6.03
CA TYR A 66 -10.59 15.42 -5.00
C TYR A 66 -10.96 16.61 -4.10
N GLU A 67 -9.96 17.42 -3.77
CA GLU A 67 -10.09 18.60 -2.92
C GLU A 67 -11.00 19.66 -3.56
N PHE A 68 -10.87 19.87 -4.88
CA PHE A 68 -11.73 20.80 -5.62
C PHE A 68 -13.14 20.25 -5.80
N LEU A 69 -13.30 18.93 -5.93
CA LEU A 69 -14.62 18.31 -5.93
C LEU A 69 -15.32 18.48 -4.58
N ALA A 70 -14.58 18.34 -3.47
CA ALA A 70 -15.08 18.59 -2.13
C ALA A 70 -15.38 20.07 -1.89
N TYR A 71 -14.57 20.98 -2.46
CA TYR A 71 -14.82 22.42 -2.42
C TYR A 71 -16.15 22.80 -3.08
N ASP A 72 -16.45 22.23 -4.26
CA ASP A 72 -17.69 22.55 -4.98
C ASP A 72 -18.94 22.00 -4.25
N LEU A 73 -18.82 20.94 -3.45
CA LEU A 73 -19.94 20.32 -2.72
C LEU A 73 -20.15 20.88 -1.30
N PHE A 74 -19.06 21.13 -0.57
CA PHE A 74 -19.07 21.45 0.86
C PHE A 74 -18.36 22.78 1.18
N GLY A 75 -17.87 23.50 0.18
CA GLY A 75 -17.14 24.75 0.35
C GLY A 75 -15.72 24.58 0.90
N ALA A 76 -15.17 25.67 1.44
CA ALA A 76 -13.79 25.73 1.92
C ALA A 76 -13.49 24.75 3.06
N THR A 77 -14.47 24.50 3.95
CA THR A 77 -14.32 23.56 5.07
C THR A 77 -14.20 22.11 4.60
N GLY A 78 -15.01 21.71 3.60
CA GLY A 78 -14.92 20.38 3.01
C GLY A 78 -13.62 20.15 2.26
N LYS A 79 -13.11 21.17 1.54
CA LYS A 79 -11.79 21.13 0.91
C LYS A 79 -10.69 20.85 1.94
N LEU A 80 -10.64 21.64 3.01
CA LEU A 80 -9.60 21.54 4.03
C LEU A 80 -9.67 20.21 4.77
N ALA A 81 -10.87 19.71 5.09
CA ALA A 81 -11.04 18.40 5.72
C ALA A 81 -10.48 17.26 4.86
N VAL A 82 -10.71 17.30 3.53
CA VAL A 82 -10.20 16.31 2.59
C VAL A 82 -8.68 16.42 2.43
N GLU A 83 -8.15 17.64 2.25
CA GLU A 83 -6.72 17.91 2.08
C GLU A 83 -5.91 17.44 3.31
N VAL A 84 -6.38 17.77 4.53
CA VAL A 84 -5.78 17.30 5.78
C VAL A 84 -5.90 15.79 5.94
N GLY A 85 -7.05 15.20 5.57
CA GLY A 85 -7.26 13.76 5.63
C GLY A 85 -6.30 12.98 4.72
N ILE A 86 -6.16 13.41 3.46
CA ILE A 86 -5.21 12.81 2.51
C ILE A 86 -3.79 12.92 3.05
N THR A 87 -3.40 14.12 3.51
CA THR A 87 -2.06 14.39 4.02
C THR A 87 -1.76 13.51 5.24
N GLY A 88 -2.69 13.40 6.19
CA GLY A 88 -2.53 12.55 7.38
C GLY A 88 -2.35 11.07 7.03
N VAL A 89 -3.16 10.53 6.11
CA VAL A 89 -3.03 9.14 5.65
C VAL A 89 -1.70 8.91 4.94
N GLN A 90 -1.27 9.84 4.08
CA GLN A 90 -0.01 9.70 3.35
C GLN A 90 1.18 9.76 4.31
N LEU A 91 1.20 10.70 5.27
CA LEU A 91 2.22 10.78 6.32
C LEU A 91 2.27 9.50 7.16
N GLY A 92 1.12 8.98 7.60
CA GLY A 92 1.05 7.73 8.34
C GLY A 92 1.67 6.55 7.57
N THR A 93 1.44 6.49 6.25
CA THR A 93 2.05 5.45 5.42
C THR A 93 3.56 5.60 5.28
N CYS A 94 4.06 6.84 5.16
CA CYS A 94 5.51 7.11 5.13
C CYS A 94 6.20 6.70 6.43
N ILE A 95 5.56 6.95 7.58
CA ILE A 95 6.06 6.52 8.89
C ILE A 95 6.09 5.00 8.98
N ALA A 96 5.00 4.32 8.56
CA ALA A 96 4.93 2.86 8.55
C ALA A 96 6.04 2.24 7.68
N PHE A 97 6.33 2.82 6.51
CA PHE A 97 7.47 2.40 5.67
C PHE A 97 8.81 2.50 6.41
N HIS A 98 9.07 3.63 7.07
CA HIS A 98 10.32 3.80 7.82
C HIS A 98 10.42 2.81 8.99
N VAL A 99 9.33 2.59 9.72
CA VAL A 99 9.29 1.60 10.82
C VAL A 99 9.66 0.21 10.32
N ILE A 100 9.07 -0.22 9.20
CA ILE A 100 9.34 -1.55 8.62
C ILE A 100 10.76 -1.68 8.10
N ILE A 101 11.32 -0.63 7.49
CA ILE A 101 12.75 -0.59 7.13
C ILE A 101 13.63 -0.70 8.38
N GLY A 102 13.25 -0.05 9.48
CA GLY A 102 13.94 -0.16 10.76
C GLY A 102 13.83 -1.53 11.44
N ASP A 103 12.73 -2.26 11.22
CA ASP A 103 12.53 -3.60 11.77
C ASP A 103 13.28 -4.67 10.94
N LEU A 104 13.23 -4.55 9.61
CA LEU A 104 13.84 -5.51 8.69
C LEU A 104 15.32 -5.23 8.44
N GLY A 105 15.72 -3.96 8.39
CA GLY A 105 17.06 -3.51 8.03
C GLY A 105 18.17 -4.15 8.87
N PRO A 106 18.09 -4.10 10.21
CA PRO A 106 19.09 -4.72 11.07
C PRO A 106 19.21 -6.24 10.87
N SER A 107 18.08 -6.91 10.66
CA SER A 107 18.03 -8.36 10.41
C SER A 107 18.66 -8.75 9.07
N LEU A 108 18.51 -7.90 8.04
CA LEU A 108 19.12 -8.09 6.73
C LEU A 108 20.63 -7.83 6.77
N ILE A 109 21.04 -6.74 7.43
CA ILE A 109 22.45 -6.36 7.57
C ILE A 109 23.19 -7.37 8.46
N SER A 110 22.59 -7.83 9.55
CA SER A 110 23.21 -8.86 10.40
C SER A 110 23.41 -10.18 9.65
N LYS A 111 22.47 -10.59 8.78
CA LYS A 111 22.65 -11.76 7.91
C LYS A 111 23.79 -11.60 6.89
N TRP A 112 24.03 -10.39 6.39
CA TRP A 112 25.07 -10.12 5.40
C TRP A 112 26.45 -9.83 6.01
N SER A 113 26.49 -9.19 7.19
CA SER A 113 27.71 -8.68 7.82
C SER A 113 28.15 -9.44 9.07
N GLY A 114 27.31 -10.34 9.61
CA GLY A 114 27.60 -11.09 10.84
C GLY A 114 27.67 -10.25 12.11
N LEU A 115 27.34 -8.95 12.06
CA LEU A 115 27.39 -8.04 13.20
C LEU A 115 26.18 -8.22 14.14
N GLU A 116 26.41 -8.05 15.45
CA GLU A 116 25.36 -8.10 16.47
C GLU A 116 24.31 -6.99 16.29
N ASN A 117 23.07 -7.38 16.48
CA ASN A 117 21.89 -6.56 16.24
C ASN A 117 21.71 -5.53 17.37
N THR A 118 22.39 -4.38 17.26
CA THR A 118 22.37 -3.31 18.28
C THR A 118 21.30 -2.27 17.97
N GLN A 119 20.62 -1.73 19.00
CA GLN A 119 19.62 -0.65 18.86
C GLN A 119 20.16 0.59 18.11
N THR A 120 21.45 0.89 18.27
CA THR A 120 22.15 1.96 17.54
C THR A 120 22.15 1.74 16.03
N LEU A 121 22.30 0.49 15.56
CA LEU A 121 22.30 0.14 14.13
C LEU A 121 20.93 0.43 13.52
N ARG A 122 19.83 0.11 14.24
CA ARG A 122 18.47 0.42 13.82
C ARG A 122 18.25 1.91 13.61
N VAL A 123 18.67 2.75 14.57
CA VAL A 123 18.53 4.21 14.46
C VAL A 123 19.37 4.75 13.30
N VAL A 124 20.62 4.30 13.17
CA VAL A 124 21.51 4.72 12.07
C VAL A 124 20.93 4.33 10.71
N ILE A 125 20.39 3.12 10.54
CA ILE A 125 19.77 2.69 9.28
C ILE A 125 18.51 3.52 8.97
N MET A 126 17.66 3.76 9.96
CA MET A 126 16.45 4.58 9.77
C MET A 126 16.81 6.02 9.37
N THR A 127 17.79 6.63 10.05
CA THR A 127 18.25 7.98 9.73
C THR A 127 18.95 8.04 8.37
N CYS A 128 19.87 7.11 8.08
CA CYS A 128 20.56 7.08 6.78
C CYS A 128 19.59 6.83 5.63
N SER A 129 18.63 5.90 5.76
CA SER A 129 17.63 5.66 4.72
C SER A 129 16.72 6.88 4.49
N ALA A 130 16.36 7.63 5.53
CA ALA A 130 15.59 8.86 5.39
C ALA A 130 16.37 9.94 4.59
N PHE A 131 17.64 10.17 4.92
CA PHE A 131 18.45 11.21 4.27
C PHE A 131 19.01 10.81 2.90
N PHE A 132 19.48 9.58 2.73
CA PHE A 132 20.15 9.14 1.50
C PHE A 132 19.23 8.47 0.49
N VAL A 133 18.05 8.00 0.88
CA VAL A 133 17.10 7.35 -0.05
C VAL A 133 15.86 8.21 -0.20
N SER A 134 15.17 8.55 0.90
CA SER A 134 13.89 9.26 0.80
C SER A 134 14.02 10.68 0.28
N LEU A 135 15.08 11.40 0.69
CA LEU A 135 15.33 12.78 0.26
C LEU A 135 15.63 12.91 -1.25
N PRO A 136 16.57 12.14 -1.85
CA PRO A 136 16.81 12.22 -3.28
C PRO A 136 15.61 11.72 -4.10
N LEU A 137 14.89 10.68 -3.64
CA LEU A 137 13.65 10.25 -4.28
C LEU A 137 12.58 11.34 -4.29
N SER A 138 12.46 12.10 -3.19
CA SER A 138 11.50 13.21 -3.08
C SER A 138 11.88 14.39 -3.96
N LEU A 139 13.18 14.59 -4.22
CA LEU A 139 13.69 15.68 -5.06
C LEU A 139 13.71 15.31 -6.55
N MET A 140 13.65 14.02 -6.88
CA MET A 140 13.59 13.55 -8.27
C MET A 140 12.27 13.97 -8.93
N ARG A 141 12.37 15.01 -9.77
CA ARG A 141 11.23 15.57 -10.51
C ARG A 141 10.92 14.83 -11.82
N ASN A 142 11.76 13.87 -12.20
CA ASN A 142 11.65 13.14 -13.47
C ASN A 142 10.79 11.88 -13.31
N LEU A 143 9.59 11.91 -13.90
CA LEU A 143 8.62 10.80 -13.89
C LEU A 143 9.20 9.52 -14.51
N GLU A 144 10.09 9.63 -15.50
CA GLU A 144 10.71 8.47 -16.17
C GLU A 144 11.57 7.63 -15.24
N SER A 145 12.36 8.27 -14.37
CA SER A 145 13.20 7.57 -13.40
C SER A 145 12.36 6.86 -12.34
N ILE A 146 11.24 7.47 -11.93
CA ILE A 146 10.27 6.85 -11.01
C ILE A 146 9.65 5.61 -11.64
N THR A 147 9.29 5.66 -12.93
CA THR A 147 8.79 4.48 -13.64
C THR A 147 9.80 3.34 -13.66
N LYS A 148 11.08 3.62 -13.95
CA LYS A 148 12.12 2.59 -13.92
C LYS A 148 12.25 1.95 -12.53
N LEU A 149 12.20 2.77 -11.48
CA LEU A 149 12.23 2.29 -10.09
C LEU A 149 10.98 1.47 -9.72
N SER A 150 9.79 1.90 -10.17
CA SER A 150 8.54 1.16 -9.97
C SER A 150 8.57 -0.19 -10.69
N ALA A 151 9.11 -0.26 -11.90
CA ALA A 151 9.28 -1.52 -12.63
C ALA A 151 10.20 -2.48 -11.88
N LEU A 152 11.33 -1.99 -11.35
CA LEU A 152 12.24 -2.76 -10.51
C LEU A 152 11.56 -3.27 -9.23
N SER A 153 10.78 -2.43 -8.58
CA SER A 153 10.03 -2.77 -7.36
C SER A 153 8.99 -3.87 -7.62
N ILE A 154 8.30 -3.81 -8.76
CA ILE A 154 7.33 -4.84 -9.18
C ILE A 154 8.04 -6.17 -9.42
N CYS A 155 9.20 -6.17 -10.08
CA CYS A 155 10.03 -7.36 -10.24
C CYS A 155 10.42 -7.96 -8.88
N PHE A 156 10.82 -7.13 -7.92
CA PHE A 156 11.11 -7.56 -6.56
C PHE A 156 9.88 -8.18 -5.86
N TYR A 157 8.70 -7.58 -6.00
CA TYR A 157 7.46 -8.16 -5.45
C TYR A 157 7.15 -9.54 -6.03
N ILE A 158 7.36 -9.73 -7.33
CA ILE A 158 7.19 -11.05 -7.98
C ILE A 158 8.14 -12.08 -7.36
N ILE A 159 9.42 -11.72 -7.16
CA ILE A 159 10.41 -12.60 -6.52
C ILE A 159 10.00 -12.96 -5.08
N VAL A 160 9.53 -11.98 -4.30
CA VAL A 160 9.04 -12.23 -2.94
C VAL A 160 7.85 -13.20 -2.95
N VAL A 161 6.88 -12.98 -3.84
CA VAL A 161 5.72 -13.85 -3.99
C VAL A 161 6.14 -15.27 -4.37
N LEU A 162 7.06 -15.42 -5.35
CA LEU A 162 7.58 -16.74 -5.74
C LEU A 162 8.30 -17.45 -4.59
N ASN A 163 9.10 -16.73 -3.78
CA ASN A 163 9.73 -17.30 -2.59
C ASN A 163 8.70 -17.77 -1.55
N VAL A 164 7.66 -16.97 -1.32
CA VAL A 164 6.56 -17.36 -0.42
C VAL A 164 5.86 -18.60 -0.95
N PHE A 165 5.57 -18.68 -2.25
CA PHE A 165 4.97 -19.87 -2.87
C PHE A 165 5.87 -21.09 -2.75
N ALA A 166 7.18 -20.96 -2.99
CA ALA A 166 8.13 -22.06 -2.85
C ALA A 166 8.21 -22.58 -1.41
N ALA A 167 8.27 -21.68 -0.42
CA ALA A 167 8.26 -22.05 1.00
C ALA A 167 6.92 -22.67 1.43
N ALA A 168 5.81 -22.17 0.86
CA ALA A 168 4.48 -22.70 1.06
C ALA A 168 4.22 -23.99 0.27
N TRP A 169 5.05 -24.39 -0.70
CA TRP A 169 4.80 -25.57 -1.54
C TRP A 169 5.00 -26.88 -0.77
N GLN A 170 6.05 -26.97 0.05
CA GLN A 170 6.27 -28.13 0.92
C GLN A 170 5.16 -28.22 1.97
N ASN A 171 4.83 -27.05 2.53
CA ASN A 171 3.61 -26.83 3.28
C ASN A 171 2.38 -26.63 2.34
N LEU A 172 2.35 -27.25 1.16
CA LEU A 172 1.26 -27.44 0.17
C LEU A 172 0.91 -28.93 -0.01
N VAL A 173 1.93 -29.75 0.18
CA VAL A 173 1.92 -31.18 -0.11
C VAL A 173 1.75 -32.02 1.16
N ASN A 174 2.33 -31.60 2.29
CA ASN A 174 2.30 -32.33 3.58
C ASN A 174 0.95 -32.33 4.34
N GLY A 175 -0.13 -31.78 3.77
CA GLY A 175 -1.49 -31.73 4.33
C GLY A 175 -1.71 -30.90 5.62
N SER A 176 -0.72 -30.16 6.13
CA SER A 176 -0.77 -29.53 7.47
C SER A 176 -1.60 -28.24 7.60
N TRP A 177 -2.35 -27.83 6.57
CA TRP A 177 -3.18 -26.61 6.52
C TRP A 177 -4.56 -26.77 7.15
N THR A 178 -5.01 -28.00 7.38
CA THR A 178 -6.43 -28.35 7.34
C THR A 178 -7.22 -28.19 8.65
N GLN A 179 -6.59 -28.09 9.83
CA GLN A 179 -7.37 -28.22 11.08
C GLN A 179 -7.37 -27.02 12.05
N LYS A 180 -6.42 -26.08 11.97
CA LYS A 180 -6.26 -25.02 13.01
C LYS A 180 -6.27 -23.58 12.50
N ARG A 181 -6.55 -23.33 11.20
CA ARG A 181 -6.58 -21.96 10.63
C ARG A 181 -7.74 -21.67 9.67
N LEU A 182 -8.49 -22.69 9.26
CA LEU A 182 -9.65 -22.51 8.38
C LEU A 182 -10.87 -21.92 9.12
N ILE A 183 -11.07 -22.30 10.40
CA ILE A 183 -12.29 -21.97 11.16
C ILE A 183 -11.98 -21.27 12.50
N SER A 184 -10.80 -21.47 13.11
CA SER A 184 -10.40 -20.77 14.33
C SER A 184 -9.85 -19.37 14.04
N GLY A 185 -10.67 -18.51 13.43
CA GLY A 185 -10.68 -17.13 13.88
C GLY A 185 -11.29 -17.19 15.28
N THR A 186 -10.49 -17.04 16.33
CA THR A 186 -11.07 -16.88 17.66
C THR A 186 -12.08 -15.73 17.57
N PRO A 187 -13.33 -15.89 18.04
CA PRO A 187 -14.28 -14.79 18.16
C PRO A 187 -13.85 -13.89 19.32
N THR A 188 -12.64 -13.36 19.27
CA THR A 188 -12.12 -12.43 20.26
C THR A 188 -12.26 -11.02 19.70
N THR A 189 -13.48 -10.52 19.88
CA THR A 189 -13.88 -9.11 19.97
C THR A 189 -13.81 -8.29 18.68
N SER A 190 -14.90 -7.56 18.40
CA SER A 190 -15.03 -6.55 17.34
C SER A 190 -13.83 -5.58 17.25
N PHE A 191 -13.04 -5.43 18.33
CA PHE A 191 -11.78 -4.68 18.38
C PHE A 191 -10.70 -5.11 17.37
N SER A 192 -10.59 -6.41 17.03
CA SER A 192 -9.57 -6.84 16.05
C SER A 192 -9.87 -6.31 14.64
N VAL A 193 -11.13 -6.28 14.20
CA VAL A 193 -11.49 -5.78 12.86
C VAL A 193 -11.21 -4.29 12.72
N TYR A 194 -11.45 -3.49 13.77
CA TYR A 194 -11.10 -2.07 13.81
C TYR A 194 -9.59 -1.84 13.69
N GLN A 195 -8.75 -2.78 14.14
CA GLN A 195 -7.30 -2.68 14.00
C GLN A 195 -6.82 -2.91 12.56
N TYR A 196 -7.63 -3.55 11.70
CA TYR A 196 -7.37 -3.73 10.26
C TYR A 196 -8.11 -2.71 9.38
N LEU A 197 -9.04 -1.95 9.95
CA LEU A 197 -9.72 -0.86 9.27
C LEU A 197 -8.76 0.21 8.72
N PRO A 198 -7.67 0.61 9.43
CA PRO A 198 -6.64 1.47 8.87
C PRO A 198 -5.97 0.87 7.64
N TRP A 199 -5.78 -0.46 7.61
CA TRP A 199 -5.16 -1.14 6.49
C TRP A 199 -6.09 -1.17 5.25
N LEU A 200 -7.37 -1.51 5.45
CA LEU A 200 -8.41 -1.39 4.43
C LEU A 200 -8.58 0.04 3.92
N LEU A 201 -8.59 1.01 4.83
CA LEU A 201 -8.68 2.44 4.51
C LEU A 201 -7.46 2.90 3.73
N VAL A 202 -6.24 2.49 4.10
CA VAL A 202 -5.01 2.83 3.37
C VAL A 202 -5.02 2.26 1.96
N VAL A 203 -5.39 0.99 1.78
CA VAL A 203 -5.46 0.37 0.45
C VAL A 203 -6.53 1.05 -0.41
N ARG A 204 -7.72 1.29 0.15
CA ARG A 204 -8.81 1.98 -0.54
C ARG A 204 -8.44 3.41 -0.91
N HIS A 205 -7.86 4.14 0.04
CA HIS A 205 -7.54 5.57 -0.11
C HIS A 205 -6.35 5.81 -1.05
N LYS A 206 -5.31 4.97 -1.00
CA LYS A 206 -4.21 5.02 -1.99
C LYS A 206 -4.71 4.71 -3.41
N CYS A 207 -5.59 3.72 -3.55
CA CYS A 207 -6.19 3.39 -4.84
C CYS A 207 -7.03 4.55 -5.39
N LEU A 208 -7.90 5.14 -4.58
CA LEU A 208 -8.75 6.28 -4.96
C LEU A 208 -7.93 7.52 -5.34
N TYR A 209 -6.94 7.87 -4.52
CA TYR A 209 -6.10 9.05 -4.75
C TYR A 209 -5.26 8.92 -6.03
N CYS A 210 -4.55 7.79 -6.19
CA CYS A 210 -3.73 7.59 -7.38
C CYS A 210 -4.55 7.45 -8.66
N MET A 211 -5.78 6.92 -8.61
CA MET A 211 -6.65 6.82 -9.78
C MET A 211 -7.19 8.19 -10.24
N MET A 212 -7.48 9.11 -9.32
CA MET A 212 -7.81 10.50 -9.69
C MET A 212 -6.61 11.25 -10.28
N LEU A 213 -5.42 11.04 -9.73
CA LEU A 213 -4.17 11.59 -10.27
C LEU A 213 -3.89 11.06 -11.67
N PHE A 214 -4.09 9.76 -11.91
CA PHE A 214 -4.00 9.13 -13.23
C PHE A 214 -4.98 9.76 -14.23
N ARG A 215 -6.23 10.00 -13.83
CA ARG A 215 -7.21 10.69 -14.66
C ARG A 215 -6.82 12.13 -15.00
N SER A 216 -6.25 12.87 -14.06
CA SER A 216 -5.81 14.25 -14.29
C SER A 216 -4.72 14.37 -15.37
N HIS A 217 -3.95 13.30 -15.57
CA HIS A 217 -2.92 13.20 -16.60
C HIS A 217 -3.43 12.71 -17.96
N LEU A 218 -4.39 11.77 -17.98
CA LEU A 218 -4.90 11.15 -19.21
C LEU A 218 -5.93 11.99 -19.98
N TYR A 219 -6.66 12.88 -19.30
CA TYR A 219 -7.61 13.80 -19.94
C TYR A 219 -7.26 15.25 -19.59
N PRO A 220 -6.28 15.84 -20.31
CA PRO A 220 -5.86 17.23 -20.10
C PRO A 220 -6.80 18.28 -20.69
N TYR A 221 -7.94 17.90 -21.27
CA TYR A 221 -8.94 18.81 -21.87
C TYR A 221 -10.28 18.65 -21.17
#